data_AF-A0AAV3R394-F1
#
_entry.id   AF-A0AAV3R394-F1
#
_cell.length_a   1.000
_cell.length_b   1.000
_cell.length_c   1.000
_cell.angle_alpha   90.00
_cell.angle_beta   90.00
_cell.angle_gamma   90.00
#
_symmetry.space_group_name_H-M   'P 1'
#
loop_
_entity.id
_entity.type
_entity.pdbx_description
1 polymer ?
#
loop_
_entity_poly.entity_id
_entity_poly.type
_entity_poly.pdbx_seq_one_letter_code
_entity_poly.pdbx_strand_id
1 'polypeptide(L)'
;MILTIDIGGGSTEFVIGHQGKILYSISLQLGHITITRRFSEVEKMREHIRSVIFATDLVSRVKRYNIKNVIGSSGTIRKIEKLVYKGYARDLQEDVQELHGFQRNKSFNKEDLKRLVEILINEEMENGVNERRI
;
A
#
# COMPACT_ATOMS: atom_id res chain seq x y z
N MET A 1 -2.52 -11.77 16.82
CA MET A 1 -3.09 -12.21 15.53
C MET A 1 -2.35 -11.51 14.40
N ILE A 2 -2.47 -12.00 13.18
CA ILE A 2 -1.86 -11.42 11.98
C ILE A 2 -2.98 -10.97 11.05
N LEU A 3 -2.84 -9.77 10.48
CA LEU A 3 -3.65 -9.31 9.35
C LEU A 3 -2.80 -9.40 8.10
N THR A 4 -3.24 -10.12 7.08
CA THR A 4 -2.61 -10.11 5.75
C THR A 4 -3.44 -9.27 4.80
N ILE A 5 -2.77 -8.48 3.95
CA ILE A 5 -3.38 -7.66 2.91
C ILE A 5 -2.72 -8.01 1.58
N ASP A 6 -3.48 -8.53 0.62
CA ASP A 6 -2.99 -8.80 -0.74
C ASP A 6 -3.65 -7.82 -1.72
N ILE A 7 -2.85 -7.03 -2.43
CA ILE A 7 -3.34 -6.03 -3.39
C ILE A 7 -3.19 -6.57 -4.81
N GLY A 8 -4.25 -7.22 -5.29
CA GLY A 8 -4.34 -7.74 -6.65
C GLY A 8 -4.67 -6.65 -7.69
N GLY A 9 -4.75 -7.08 -8.96
CA GLY A 9 -5.22 -6.23 -10.06
C GLY A 9 -6.72 -6.00 -10.04
N GLY A 10 -7.49 -7.07 -9.79
CA GLY A 10 -8.96 -7.05 -9.76
C GLY A 10 -9.56 -6.79 -8.38
N SER A 11 -8.94 -7.35 -7.35
CA SER A 11 -9.41 -7.34 -5.95
C SER A 11 -8.29 -7.02 -4.96
N THR A 12 -8.67 -6.81 -3.70
CA THR A 12 -7.78 -6.77 -2.54
C THR A 12 -8.34 -7.67 -1.45
N GLU A 13 -7.51 -8.57 -0.92
CA GLU A 13 -7.88 -9.55 0.11
C GLU A 13 -7.39 -9.12 1.49
N PHE A 14 -8.24 -9.29 2.50
CA PHE A 14 -7.93 -9.08 3.91
C PHE A 14 -8.17 -10.38 4.68
N VAL A 15 -7.13 -10.94 5.30
CA VAL A 15 -7.24 -12.19 6.07
C VAL A 15 -6.69 -11.99 7.47
N ILE A 16 -7.46 -12.36 8.49
CA ILE A 16 -7.02 -12.39 9.88
C ILE A 16 -6.75 -13.84 10.26
N GLY A 17 -5.53 -14.11 10.69
CA GLY A 17 -5.08 -15.45 11.07
C GLY A 17 -4.45 -15.52 12.46
N HIS A 18 -4.51 -16.71 13.05
CA HIS A 18 -3.80 -17.04 14.29
C HIS A 18 -3.42 -18.52 14.33
N GLN A 19 -2.14 -18.82 14.56
CA GLN A 19 -1.61 -20.19 14.69
C GLN A 19 -2.07 -21.13 13.55
N GLY A 20 -1.91 -20.67 12.30
CA GLY A 20 -2.29 -21.43 11.11
C GLY A 20 -3.80 -21.48 10.80
N LYS A 21 -4.65 -20.90 11.65
CA LYS A 21 -6.11 -20.85 11.43
C LYS A 21 -6.54 -19.49 10.88
N ILE A 22 -7.48 -19.52 9.93
CA ILE A 22 -8.16 -18.32 9.42
C ILE A 22 -9.32 -17.99 10.37
N LEU A 23 -9.30 -16.79 10.95
CA LEU A 23 -10.34 -16.27 11.84
C LEU A 23 -11.36 -15.42 11.09
N TYR A 24 -10.92 -14.74 10.04
CA TYR A 24 -11.75 -13.90 9.17
C TYR A 24 -11.06 -13.74 7.82
N SER A 25 -11.84 -13.68 6.74
CA SER A 25 -11.34 -13.40 5.39
C SER A 25 -12.40 -12.64 4.59
N ILE A 26 -11.97 -11.68 3.79
CA ILE A 26 -12.82 -11.00 2.81
C ILE A 26 -11.99 -10.59 1.59
N SER A 27 -12.59 -10.73 0.39
CA SER A 27 -12.05 -10.17 -0.85
C SER A 27 -12.95 -9.01 -1.28
N LEU A 28 -12.35 -7.84 -1.49
CA LEU A 28 -13.03 -6.64 -1.93
C LEU A 28 -12.63 -6.32 -3.37
N GLN A 29 -13.56 -5.81 -4.20
CA GLN A 29 -13.27 -5.32 -5.55
C GLN A 29 -12.51 -3.98 -5.53
N LEU A 30 -11.35 -4.00 -4.89
CA LEU A 30 -10.46 -2.86 -4.68
C LEU A 30 -9.08 -3.13 -5.28
N GLY A 31 -9.00 -3.89 -6.37
CA GLY A 31 -7.73 -4.12 -7.05
C GLY A 31 -7.21 -2.89 -7.76
N HIS A 32 -5.89 -2.74 -7.81
CA HIS A 32 -5.26 -1.50 -8.31
C HIS A 32 -5.57 -1.21 -9.78
N ILE A 33 -5.77 -2.24 -10.63
CA ILE A 33 -6.13 -2.04 -12.05
C ILE A 33 -7.60 -1.62 -12.17
N THR A 34 -8.50 -2.30 -11.43
CA THR A 34 -9.93 -1.96 -11.44
C THR A 34 -10.16 -0.53 -10.98
N ILE A 35 -9.48 -0.14 -9.90
CA ILE A 35 -9.62 1.19 -9.32
C ILE A 35 -9.07 2.27 -10.25
N THR A 36 -7.83 2.13 -10.75
CA THR A 36 -7.21 3.17 -11.60
C THR A 36 -7.89 3.33 -12.95
N ARG A 37 -8.52 2.28 -13.49
CA ARG A 37 -9.34 2.38 -14.70
C ARG A 37 -10.69 3.07 -14.45
N ARG A 38 -11.24 2.96 -13.25
CA ARG A 38 -12.56 3.48 -12.91
C ARG A 38 -12.54 4.96 -12.53
N PHE A 39 -11.44 5.43 -11.93
CA PHE A 39 -11.34 6.78 -11.39
C PHE A 39 -10.12 7.49 -11.98
N SER A 40 -10.36 8.65 -12.60
CA SER A 40 -9.31 9.57 -13.06
C SER A 40 -8.87 10.56 -11.97
N GLU A 41 -9.67 10.74 -10.92
CA GLU A 41 -9.38 11.64 -9.81
C GLU A 41 -9.06 10.84 -8.54
N VAL A 42 -7.89 11.13 -7.94
CA VAL A 42 -7.42 10.46 -6.72
C VAL A 42 -8.43 10.60 -5.56
N GLU A 43 -9.10 11.74 -5.45
CA GLU A 43 -10.03 11.98 -4.35
C GLU A 43 -11.31 11.15 -4.45
N LYS A 44 -11.89 11.04 -5.66
CA LYS A 44 -13.01 10.12 -5.92
C LYS A 44 -12.61 8.66 -5.69
N MET A 45 -11.38 8.31 -6.07
CA MET A 45 -10.81 6.99 -5.79
C MET A 45 -10.74 6.71 -4.28
N ARG A 46 -10.21 7.66 -3.49
CA ARG A 46 -10.12 7.53 -2.02
C ARG A 46 -11.49 7.42 -1.36
N GLU A 47 -12.45 8.23 -1.80
CA GLU A 47 -13.85 8.17 -1.32
C GLU A 47 -14.47 6.79 -1.59
N HIS A 48 -14.31 6.27 -2.81
CA HIS A 48 -14.81 4.94 -3.16
C HIS A 48 -14.18 3.83 -2.31
N ILE A 49 -12.85 3.82 -2.18
CA ILE A 49 -12.13 2.84 -1.33
C ILE A 49 -12.67 2.88 0.10
N ARG A 50 -12.79 4.09 0.69
CA ARG A 50 -13.34 4.26 2.05
C ARG A 50 -14.76 3.72 2.14
N SER A 51 -15.62 4.08 1.19
CA SER A 51 -17.02 3.63 1.16
C SER A 51 -17.13 2.10 1.15
N VAL A 52 -16.33 1.40 0.34
CA VAL A 52 -16.35 -0.07 0.29
C VAL A 52 -15.85 -0.67 1.61
N ILE A 53 -14.78 -0.12 2.18
CA ILE A 53 -14.23 -0.58 3.47
C ILE A 53 -15.26 -0.40 4.60
N PHE A 54 -15.95 0.75 4.65
CA PHE A 54 -16.98 1.00 5.65
C PHE A 54 -18.22 0.10 5.47
N ALA A 55 -18.68 -0.09 4.24
CA ALA A 55 -19.86 -0.91 3.95
C ALA A 55 -19.68 -2.39 4.34
N THR A 56 -18.44 -2.88 4.40
CA THR A 56 -18.14 -4.28 4.77
C THR A 56 -17.88 -4.50 6.25
N ASP A 57 -18.00 -3.45 7.07
CA ASP A 57 -17.67 -3.47 8.52
C ASP A 57 -16.21 -3.88 8.81
N LEU A 58 -15.33 -3.89 7.80
CA LEU A 58 -13.97 -4.43 7.88
C LEU A 58 -13.17 -3.79 9.04
N VAL A 59 -13.31 -2.48 9.23
CA VAL A 59 -12.62 -1.73 10.29
C VAL A 59 -13.01 -2.24 11.68
N SER A 60 -14.31 -2.40 11.93
CA SER A 60 -14.79 -2.92 13.22
C SER A 60 -14.34 -4.36 13.42
N ARG A 61 -14.38 -5.18 12.36
CA ARG A 61 -13.89 -6.57 12.42
C ARG A 61 -12.43 -6.62 12.81
N VAL A 62 -11.57 -5.85 12.14
CA VAL A 62 -10.13 -5.78 12.44
C VAL A 62 -9.90 -5.30 13.88
N LYS A 63 -10.63 -4.27 14.35
CA LYS A 63 -10.51 -3.74 15.71
C LYS A 63 -10.91 -4.74 16.81
N ARG A 64 -11.78 -5.71 16.52
CA ARG A 64 -12.15 -6.78 17.47
C ARG A 64 -11.00 -7.75 17.75
N TYR A 65 -9.99 -7.79 16.88
CA TYR A 65 -8.84 -8.68 17.03
C TYR A 65 -7.62 -7.92 17.53
N ASN A 66 -6.85 -8.54 18.41
CA ASN A 66 -5.54 -8.02 18.83
C ASN A 66 -4.48 -8.30 17.73
N ILE A 67 -4.56 -7.51 16.65
CA ILE A 67 -3.62 -7.57 15.53
C ILE A 67 -2.26 -7.08 16.02
N LYS A 68 -1.26 -7.96 15.97
CA LYS A 68 0.12 -7.64 16.37
C LYS A 68 0.99 -7.23 15.19
N ASN A 69 0.71 -7.80 14.02
CA ASN A 69 1.47 -7.58 12.80
C ASN A 69 0.54 -7.50 11.59
N VAL A 70 0.88 -6.63 10.65
CA VAL A 70 0.26 -6.54 9.33
C VAL A 70 1.26 -7.00 8.29
N ILE A 71 0.86 -7.90 7.40
CA ILE A 71 1.70 -8.44 6.32
C ILE A 71 1.08 -8.04 4.99
N GLY A 72 1.81 -7.30 4.18
CA GLY A 72 1.42 -7.01 2.80
C GLY A 72 1.98 -8.05 1.83
N SER A 73 1.17 -8.46 0.85
CA SER A 73 1.54 -9.31 -0.28
C SER A 73 1.16 -8.61 -1.60
N SER A 74 1.65 -9.13 -2.74
CA SER A 74 1.54 -8.62 -4.13
C SER A 74 2.73 -7.84 -4.68
N GLY A 75 2.70 -7.62 -5.99
CA GLY A 75 3.64 -6.74 -6.71
C GLY A 75 3.54 -5.27 -6.27
N THR A 76 2.36 -4.79 -5.89
CA THR A 76 2.17 -3.40 -5.42
C THR A 76 2.91 -3.17 -4.10
N ILE A 77 2.75 -4.07 -3.13
CA ILE A 77 3.47 -3.98 -1.85
C ILE A 77 4.99 -4.08 -2.06
N ARG A 78 5.46 -4.95 -2.96
CA ARG A 78 6.88 -5.06 -3.31
C ARG A 78 7.43 -3.79 -3.98
N LYS A 79 6.63 -3.10 -4.80
CA LYS A 79 7.03 -1.82 -5.40
C LYS A 79 7.13 -0.72 -4.33
N ILE A 80 6.16 -0.66 -3.42
CA ILE A 80 6.16 0.27 -2.28
C ILE A 80 7.43 0.08 -1.43
N GLU A 81 7.75 -1.16 -1.05
CA GLU A 81 8.97 -1.47 -0.27
C GLU A 81 10.23 -0.96 -0.95
N LYS A 82 10.38 -1.21 -2.26
CA LYS A 82 11.53 -0.70 -3.03
C LYS A 82 11.58 0.82 -3.10
N LEU A 83 10.44 1.48 -3.24
CA LEU A 83 10.38 2.95 -3.36
C LEU A 83 10.69 3.63 -2.02
N VAL A 84 10.14 3.11 -0.92
CA VAL A 84 10.48 3.55 0.44
C VAL A 84 11.99 3.42 0.67
N TYR A 85 12.56 2.26 0.37
CA TYR A 85 14.00 2.02 0.50
C TYR A 85 14.85 2.99 -0.34
N LYS A 86 14.45 3.24 -1.59
CA LYS A 86 15.13 4.23 -2.45
C LYS A 86 15.00 5.67 -1.92
N GLY A 87 13.89 5.99 -1.25
CA GLY A 87 13.73 7.27 -0.55
C GLY A 87 14.78 7.43 0.55
N TYR A 88 14.93 6.41 1.39
CA TYR A 88 15.95 6.37 2.44
C TYR A 88 17.38 6.50 1.91
N ALA A 89 17.72 5.76 0.85
CA ALA A 89 19.05 5.83 0.25
C ALA A 89 19.37 7.24 -0.28
N ARG A 90 18.38 7.95 -0.84
CA ARG A 90 18.55 9.34 -1.29
C ARG A 90 18.82 10.30 -0.14
N ASP A 91 18.17 10.12 1.00
CA ASP A 91 18.34 11.00 2.17
C ASP A 91 19.71 10.85 2.82
N LEU A 92 20.30 9.66 2.76
CA LEU A 92 21.57 9.35 3.42
C LEU A 92 22.80 9.74 2.59
N GLN A 93 22.64 10.22 1.35
CA GLN A 93 23.75 10.53 0.42
C GLN A 93 24.80 9.39 0.28
N GLU A 94 24.41 8.14 0.45
CA GLU A 94 25.34 7.00 0.36
C GLU A 94 25.39 6.41 -1.05
N ASP A 95 26.60 6.05 -1.49
CA ASP A 95 26.84 5.31 -2.72
C ASP A 95 26.14 3.94 -2.68
N VAL A 96 25.15 3.78 -3.55
CA VAL A 96 24.21 2.65 -3.62
C VAL A 96 24.89 1.28 -3.87
N GLN A 97 26.21 1.23 -4.07
CA GLN A 97 26.95 0.02 -4.44
C GLN A 97 27.20 -0.96 -3.27
N GLU A 98 27.12 -0.55 -2.00
CA GLU A 98 27.60 -1.38 -0.88
C GLU A 98 26.54 -1.94 0.08
N LEU A 99 25.27 -2.00 -0.32
CA LEU A 99 24.17 -2.55 0.50
C LEU A 99 23.72 -3.97 0.06
N HIS A 100 24.64 -4.75 -0.51
CA HIS A 100 24.35 -6.12 -0.97
C HIS A 100 24.27 -7.16 0.17
N GLY A 101 24.71 -6.83 1.40
CA GLY A 101 24.83 -7.77 2.52
C GLY A 101 23.95 -7.50 3.75
N PHE A 102 23.31 -6.34 3.87
CA PHE A 102 22.41 -6.06 4.98
C PHE A 102 21.07 -6.79 4.75
N GLN A 103 20.70 -7.68 5.67
CA GLN A 103 19.36 -8.29 5.68
C GLN A 103 18.32 -7.17 5.68
N ARG A 104 17.75 -6.90 4.50
CA ARG A 104 16.69 -5.91 4.31
C ARG A 104 15.54 -6.23 5.24
N ASN A 105 15.28 -5.35 6.20
CA ASN A 105 13.99 -5.34 6.86
C ASN A 105 12.96 -4.90 5.81
N LYS A 106 12.21 -5.88 5.27
CA LYS A 106 11.12 -5.66 4.30
C LYS A 106 9.87 -5.10 5.01
N SER A 107 10.07 -4.07 5.81
CA SER A 107 9.04 -3.40 6.58
C SER A 107 9.11 -1.90 6.32
N PHE A 108 7.96 -1.25 6.40
CA PHE A 108 7.83 0.20 6.34
C PHE A 108 6.70 0.57 7.30
N ASN A 109 6.82 1.75 7.92
CA ASN A 109 5.83 2.27 8.85
C ASN A 109 4.82 3.19 8.13
N LYS A 110 3.98 3.88 8.91
CA LYS A 110 2.96 4.78 8.38
C LYS A 110 3.58 6.05 7.80
N GLU A 111 4.65 6.54 8.41
CA GLU A 111 5.39 7.74 8.03
C GLU A 111 6.07 7.53 6.67
N ASP A 112 6.66 6.34 6.45
CA ASP A 112 7.24 5.92 5.17
C ASP A 112 6.23 5.96 4.04
N LEU A 113 5.05 5.37 4.29
CA LEU A 113 3.95 5.36 3.34
C LEU A 113 3.44 6.77 3.07
N LYS A 114 3.28 7.59 4.12
CA LYS A 114 2.80 8.96 4.00
C LYS A 114 3.74 9.78 3.11
N ARG A 115 5.04 9.72 3.38
CA ARG A 115 6.06 10.40 2.61
C ARG A 115 6.10 9.93 1.16
N LEU A 116 6.05 8.61 0.93
CA LEU A 116 6.02 8.06 -0.41
C LEU A 116 4.79 8.57 -1.19
N VAL A 117 3.61 8.58 -0.57
CA VAL A 117 2.37 9.09 -1.20
C VAL A 117 2.50 10.58 -1.53
N GLU A 118 3.06 11.39 -0.64
CA GLU A 118 3.30 12.83 -0.90
C GLU A 118 4.23 13.05 -2.09
N ILE A 119 5.33 12.30 -2.18
CA ILE A 119 6.27 12.36 -3.31
C ILE A 119 5.56 11.99 -4.62
N LEU A 120 4.84 10.87 -4.64
CA LEU A 120 4.17 10.39 -5.86
C LEU A 120 3.08 11.35 -6.36
N ILE A 121 2.31 11.96 -5.45
CA ILE A 121 1.29 12.96 -5.82
C ILE A 121 1.94 14.22 -6.41
N ASN A 122 3.05 14.68 -5.82
CA ASN A 122 3.75 15.87 -6.32
C ASN A 122 4.38 15.61 -7.70
N GLU A 123 5.00 14.44 -7.91
CA GLU A 123 5.57 14.04 -9.20
C GLU A 123 4.50 13.96 -10.30
N GLU A 124 3.30 13.43 -10.01
CA GLU A 124 2.18 13.42 -10.98
C GLU A 124 1.70 14.83 -11.33
N MET A 125 1.64 15.74 -10.36
CA MET A 125 1.27 17.14 -10.58
C MET A 125 2.29 17.87 -11.46
N GLU A 126 3.60 17.68 -11.21
CA GLU A 126 4.67 18.27 -12.02
C GLU A 126 4.67 17.74 -13.46
N ASN A 127 4.54 16.43 -13.63
CA ASN A 127 4.49 15.81 -14.96
C ASN A 127 3.23 16.19 -15.75
N GLY A 128 2.07 16.25 -15.10
CA GLY A 128 0.82 16.67 -15.73
C GLY A 128 0.78 18.17 -16.11
N VAL A 129 1.56 19.02 -15.43
CA VAL A 129 1.77 20.43 -15.84
C VAL A 129 2.70 20.51 -17.05
N ASN A 130 3.70 19.64 -17.13
CA ASN A 130 4.66 19.63 -18.24
C ASN A 130 4.03 19.11 -19.54
N GLU A 131 3.15 18.09 -19.47
CA GLU A 131 2.42 17.57 -20.65
C GLU A 131 1.35 18.53 -21.19
N ARG A 132 0.81 19.46 -20.38
CA ARG A 132 -0.18 20.46 -20.82
C ARG A 132 0.44 21.73 -21.44
N ARG A 133 1.79 21.83 -21.45
CA ARG A 133 2.54 22.97 -21.99
C ARG A 133 3.13 22.71 -23.38
N ILE A 134 2.81 21.58 -24.01
CA ILE A 134 3.30 21.16 -25.33
C ILE A 134 2.13 21.15 -26.33
#